data_AF-A0A7S0L9R7-F1
#
_entry.id   AF-A0A7S0L9R7-F1
#
_cell.length_a   1.000
_cell.length_b   1.000
_cell.length_c   1.000
_cell.angle_alpha   90.00
_cell.angle_beta   90.00
_cell.angle_gamma   90.00
#
_symmetry.space_group_name_H-M   'P 1'
#
loop_
_entity.id
_entity.type
_entity.pdbx_description
1 polymer ?
#
loop_
_entity_poly.entity_id
_entity_poly.type
_entity_poly.pdbx_seq_one_letter_code
_entity_poly.pdbx_strand_id
1 'polypeptide(L)'
;HPLSIAMFKTVRVARAGLRKARSTKRVLSARSKASTRISAATATATTSRAQSRRHFSDTSVRPTTQLKNMLQSKDLEFIMEAHNGLSAKIVQETGFKGIWGSGLSISAQLGVRDSNEASWTQVLEVLEMMTDATHVPILLDGDTGYGNFNNARRLVRKLEQRGVAGVCMEDKLFPKTNSLLAGAAQPLADI
;
A
#
# COMPACT_ATOMS: atom_id res chain seq x y z
N HIS A 1 11.97 -15.78 3.76
CA HIS A 1 12.90 -14.67 3.52
C HIS A 1 12.33 -13.45 4.23
N PRO A 2 13.09 -12.84 5.15
CA PRO A 2 12.55 -11.78 6.02
C PRO A 2 12.35 -10.46 5.26
N LEU A 3 11.42 -9.66 5.76
CA LEU A 3 11.20 -8.24 5.44
C LEU A 3 12.53 -7.47 5.32
N SER A 4 12.64 -6.68 4.25
CA SER A 4 13.75 -5.72 4.12
C SER A 4 13.50 -4.55 5.07
N ILE A 5 14.34 -4.42 6.11
CA ILE A 5 14.44 -3.22 6.91
C ILE A 5 15.36 -2.26 6.16
N ALA A 6 14.82 -1.15 5.67
CA ALA A 6 15.62 -0.07 5.09
C ALA A 6 15.88 0.96 6.19
N MET A 7 17.16 1.19 6.51
CA MET A 7 17.58 2.18 7.50
C MET A 7 18.59 3.12 6.82
N PHE A 8 18.14 4.10 6.02
CA PHE A 8 19.06 5.09 5.42
C PHE A 8 18.40 6.43 5.03
N LYS A 9 19.25 7.47 5.09
CA LYS A 9 19.06 8.90 4.76
C LYS A 9 18.26 9.15 3.46
N THR A 10 17.17 9.89 3.63
CA THR A 10 16.48 10.73 2.62
C THR A 10 15.92 10.00 1.39
N VAL A 11 14.68 9.49 1.51
CA VAL A 11 13.81 9.22 0.35
C VAL A 11 13.29 10.56 -0.18
N ARG A 12 13.69 10.97 -1.40
CA ARG A 12 13.09 12.13 -2.06
C ARG A 12 11.75 11.71 -2.69
N VAL A 13 10.66 12.11 -2.05
CA VAL A 13 9.31 11.99 -2.60
C VAL A 13 9.15 12.98 -3.76
N ALA A 14 8.88 12.48 -4.96
CA ALA A 14 8.63 13.32 -6.12
C ALA A 14 7.24 13.97 -6.02
N ARG A 15 7.16 15.32 -6.08
CA ARG A 15 5.89 16.04 -6.25
C ARG A 15 5.44 15.92 -7.70
N ALA A 16 4.35 15.18 -7.95
CA ALA A 16 3.74 15.09 -9.28
C ALA A 16 3.03 16.41 -9.65
N GLY A 17 3.51 17.09 -10.69
CA GLY A 17 2.83 18.25 -11.28
C GLY A 17 1.61 17.81 -12.10
N LEU A 18 0.42 18.24 -11.70
CA LEU A 18 -0.84 17.97 -12.39
C LEU A 18 -0.87 18.70 -13.76
N ARG A 19 -0.81 17.96 -14.88
CA ARG A 19 -1.21 18.48 -16.19
C ARG A 19 -2.68 18.13 -16.45
N LYS A 20 -3.54 19.15 -16.62
CA LYS A 20 -4.96 19.01 -16.95
C LYS A 20 -5.13 18.36 -18.34
N ALA A 21 -5.73 17.18 -18.39
CA ALA A 21 -6.26 16.61 -19.63
C ALA A 21 -7.63 17.25 -19.95
N ARG A 22 -7.78 17.80 -21.16
CA ARG A 22 -9.06 18.32 -21.68
C ARG A 22 -9.94 17.15 -22.13
N SER A 23 -11.14 17.07 -21.58
CA SER A 23 -12.19 16.10 -21.97
C SER A 23 -12.96 16.60 -23.19
N THR A 24 -13.00 15.80 -24.26
CA THR A 24 -13.91 15.97 -25.39
C THR A 24 -15.14 15.07 -25.18
N LYS A 25 -16.28 15.70 -24.88
CA LYS A 25 -17.60 15.06 -24.86
C LYS A 25 -17.98 14.63 -26.27
N ARG A 26 -18.33 13.35 -26.46
CA ARG A 26 -19.16 12.93 -27.60
C ARG A 26 -20.35 12.15 -27.08
N VAL A 27 -21.50 12.81 -27.14
CA VAL A 27 -22.85 12.27 -26.95
C VAL A 27 -23.19 11.42 -28.16
N LEU A 28 -23.65 10.18 -27.97
CA LEU A 28 -24.52 9.50 -28.94
C LEU A 28 -25.57 8.67 -28.19
N SER A 29 -26.81 8.94 -28.57
CA SER A 29 -28.05 8.32 -28.11
C SER A 29 -28.43 7.13 -28.97
N ALA A 30 -29.07 6.11 -28.40
CA ALA A 30 -30.27 5.48 -28.95
C ALA A 30 -30.83 4.44 -27.98
N ARG A 31 -32.10 4.62 -27.59
CA ARG A 31 -32.96 3.58 -27.00
C ARG A 31 -33.57 2.73 -28.13
N SER A 32 -33.77 1.42 -27.91
CA SER A 32 -35.07 0.77 -28.17
C SER A 32 -35.12 -0.69 -27.67
N LYS A 33 -36.06 -0.92 -26.74
CA LYS A 33 -36.95 -2.06 -26.48
C LYS A 33 -36.61 -3.46 -27.06
N ALA A 34 -36.60 -4.46 -26.16
CA ALA A 34 -37.49 -5.62 -26.27
C ALA A 34 -37.62 -6.33 -24.90
N SER A 35 -38.86 -6.56 -24.49
CA SER A 35 -39.26 -7.27 -23.28
C SER A 35 -39.95 -8.58 -23.69
N THR A 36 -39.76 -9.61 -22.85
CA THR A 36 -40.65 -10.76 -22.62
C THR A 36 -40.54 -11.99 -23.54
N ARG A 37 -40.08 -13.11 -22.96
CA ARG A 37 -40.70 -14.47 -22.92
C ARG A 37 -39.80 -15.39 -22.07
N ILE A 38 -40.16 -15.62 -20.80
CA ILE A 38 -40.82 -16.81 -20.23
C ILE A 38 -39.97 -18.09 -20.26
N SER A 39 -39.65 -18.54 -19.04
CA SER A 39 -39.33 -19.86 -18.49
C SER A 39 -39.39 -21.09 -19.39
N ALA A 40 -38.35 -21.92 -19.31
CA ALA A 40 -38.37 -23.35 -18.94
C ALA A 40 -37.24 -24.13 -19.64
N ALA A 41 -36.16 -24.40 -18.91
CA ALA A 41 -35.22 -25.47 -19.25
C ALA A 41 -34.44 -25.88 -17.98
N THR A 42 -35.16 -26.45 -17.03
CA THR A 42 -34.57 -27.27 -15.96
C THR A 42 -34.36 -28.68 -16.52
N ALA A 43 -33.19 -29.25 -16.21
CA ALA A 43 -32.79 -30.65 -16.44
C ALA A 43 -32.27 -31.02 -17.84
N THR A 44 -30.96 -30.81 -18.07
CA THR A 44 -30.00 -31.88 -18.49
C THR A 44 -28.61 -31.26 -18.75
N ALA A 45 -27.78 -31.16 -17.71
CA ALA A 45 -26.33 -30.97 -17.88
C ALA A 45 -25.55 -31.43 -16.62
N THR A 46 -25.97 -32.54 -16.01
CA THR A 46 -25.09 -33.33 -15.15
C THR A 46 -24.24 -34.19 -16.07
N THR A 47 -23.04 -33.72 -16.41
CA THR A 47 -21.79 -34.48 -16.65
C THR A 47 -20.84 -33.59 -17.47
N SER A 48 -19.85 -33.01 -16.79
CA SER A 48 -18.52 -32.57 -17.33
C SER A 48 -17.92 -31.35 -16.62
N ARG A 49 -18.41 -30.89 -15.46
CA ARG A 49 -17.71 -29.86 -14.66
C ARG A 49 -16.61 -30.45 -13.77
N ALA A 50 -15.89 -31.43 -14.31
CA ALA A 50 -14.70 -32.03 -13.71
C ALA A 50 -13.49 -31.75 -14.62
N GLN A 51 -13.23 -30.49 -14.95
CA GLN A 51 -11.97 -30.05 -15.58
C GLN A 51 -11.93 -28.52 -15.64
N SER A 52 -11.23 -27.94 -14.65
CA SER A 52 -10.52 -26.65 -14.71
C SER A 52 -10.32 -26.11 -13.28
N ARG A 53 -9.83 -26.95 -12.36
CA ARG A 53 -8.94 -26.43 -11.32
C ARG A 53 -7.60 -26.18 -12.02
N ARG A 54 -7.51 -25.05 -12.74
CA ARG A 54 -6.22 -24.52 -13.16
C ARG A 54 -5.49 -24.23 -11.86
N HIS A 55 -4.51 -25.06 -11.55
CA HIS A 55 -3.51 -24.76 -10.56
C HIS A 55 -2.80 -23.51 -11.09
N PHE A 56 -3.25 -22.33 -10.66
CA PHE A 56 -2.49 -21.10 -10.89
C PHE A 56 -1.22 -21.28 -10.08
N SER A 57 -0.13 -21.68 -10.75
CA SER A 57 1.19 -21.55 -10.18
C SER A 57 1.37 -20.07 -9.85
N ASP A 58 1.53 -19.75 -8.57
CA ASP A 58 1.82 -18.41 -8.07
C ASP A 58 3.23 -18.00 -8.54
N THR A 59 3.34 -17.65 -9.83
CA THR A 59 4.56 -17.16 -10.48
C THR A 59 4.70 -15.65 -10.35
N SER A 60 3.82 -15.00 -9.58
CA SER A 60 3.91 -13.59 -9.26
C SER A 60 5.09 -13.37 -8.32
N VAL A 61 6.00 -12.47 -8.69
CA VAL A 61 7.12 -12.07 -7.82
C VAL A 61 6.53 -11.44 -6.56
N ARG A 62 6.84 -12.00 -5.38
CA ARG A 62 6.33 -11.48 -4.10
C ARG A 62 6.60 -9.98 -3.93
N PRO A 63 5.71 -9.20 -3.28
CA PRO A 63 5.92 -7.78 -3.03
C PRO A 63 7.26 -7.46 -2.35
N THR A 64 7.69 -8.27 -1.38
CA THR A 64 9.00 -8.12 -0.71
C THR A 64 10.17 -8.23 -1.68
N THR A 65 10.10 -9.16 -2.63
CA THR A 65 11.11 -9.31 -3.70
C THR A 65 11.05 -8.15 -4.68
N GLN A 66 9.86 -7.68 -5.06
CA GLN A 66 9.70 -6.50 -5.92
C GLN A 66 10.36 -5.27 -5.28
N LEU A 67 10.05 -4.98 -4.02
CA LEU A 67 10.65 -3.84 -3.30
C LEU A 67 12.17 -3.98 -3.18
N LYS A 68 12.67 -5.18 -2.85
CA LYS A 68 14.12 -5.42 -2.78
C LYS A 68 14.80 -5.13 -4.11
N ASN A 69 14.21 -5.57 -5.23
CA ASN A 69 14.76 -5.33 -6.56
C ASN A 69 14.75 -3.83 -6.89
N MET A 70 13.71 -3.09 -6.50
CA MET A 70 13.66 -1.62 -6.67
C MET A 70 14.78 -0.93 -5.88
N LEU A 71 14.98 -1.30 -4.61
CA LEU A 71 16.03 -0.73 -3.76
C LEU A 71 17.46 -1.04 -4.25
N GLN A 72 17.63 -2.17 -4.93
CA GLN A 72 18.92 -2.61 -5.49
C GLN A 72 19.09 -2.24 -6.96
N SER A 73 18.10 -1.54 -7.55
CA SER A 73 18.13 -1.12 -8.94
C SER A 73 19.28 -0.13 -9.18
N LYS A 74 19.84 -0.17 -10.39
CA LYS A 74 20.81 0.85 -10.85
C LYS A 74 20.11 2.13 -11.30
N ASP A 75 18.81 2.04 -11.57
CA ASP A 75 17.99 3.15 -12.01
C ASP A 75 17.31 3.85 -10.83
N LEU A 76 17.00 5.14 -10.99
CA LEU A 76 16.21 5.87 -10.01
C LEU A 76 14.76 5.37 -10.04
N GLU A 77 14.33 4.73 -8.95
CA GLU A 77 12.97 4.25 -8.77
C GLU A 77 12.10 5.26 -8.02
N PHE A 78 10.80 5.25 -8.32
CA PHE A 78 9.81 6.12 -7.69
C PHE A 78 8.71 5.28 -7.03
N ILE A 79 8.38 5.65 -5.79
CA ILE A 79 7.19 5.19 -5.08
C ILE A 79 6.32 6.40 -4.77
N MET A 80 5.00 6.22 -4.82
CA MET A 80 4.05 7.30 -4.59
C MET A 80 3.29 7.07 -3.30
N GLU A 81 3.00 8.16 -2.60
CA GLU A 81 2.27 8.12 -1.34
C GLU A 81 0.81 7.68 -1.54
N ALA A 82 0.32 6.87 -0.60
CA ALA A 82 -1.10 6.56 -0.44
C ALA A 82 -1.42 6.33 1.05
N HIS A 83 -2.67 6.54 1.42
CA HIS A 83 -3.14 6.46 2.81
C HIS A 83 -4.39 5.59 2.99
N ASN A 84 -5.00 5.06 1.93
CA ASN A 84 -6.13 4.13 2.01
C ASN A 84 -6.22 3.26 0.75
N GLY A 85 -7.10 2.25 0.75
CA GLY A 85 -7.25 1.33 -0.39
C GLY A 85 -7.54 2.03 -1.72
N LEU A 86 -8.34 3.10 -1.72
CA LEU A 86 -8.68 3.85 -2.93
C LEU A 86 -7.46 4.59 -3.50
N SER A 87 -6.75 5.36 -2.67
CA SER A 87 -5.53 6.07 -3.09
C SER A 87 -4.43 5.08 -3.52
N ALA A 88 -4.28 3.95 -2.84
CA ALA A 88 -3.36 2.88 -3.22
C ALA A 88 -3.68 2.33 -4.61
N LYS A 89 -4.96 2.07 -4.90
CA LYS A 89 -5.40 1.62 -6.22
C LYS A 89 -5.09 2.64 -7.31
N ILE A 90 -5.37 3.92 -7.05
CA ILE A 90 -5.07 5.02 -7.97
C ILE A 90 -3.57 5.10 -8.26
N VAL A 91 -2.72 4.97 -7.23
CA VAL A 91 -1.26 4.96 -7.39
C VAL A 91 -0.82 3.84 -8.33
N GLN A 92 -1.33 2.62 -8.12
CA GLN A 92 -1.03 1.48 -8.99
C GLN A 92 -1.51 1.70 -10.43
N GLU A 93 -2.75 2.15 -10.62
CA GLU A 93 -3.32 2.37 -11.95
C GLU A 93 -2.65 3.51 -12.72
N THR A 94 -2.01 4.45 -12.01
CA THR A 94 -1.19 5.51 -12.60
C THR A 94 0.18 4.99 -13.07
N GLY A 95 0.56 3.76 -12.70
CA GLY A 95 1.79 3.10 -13.15
C GLY A 95 2.99 3.22 -12.22
N PHE A 96 2.82 3.69 -10.98
CA PHE A 96 3.89 3.62 -9.99
C PHE A 96 4.18 2.16 -9.60
N LYS A 97 5.46 1.83 -9.45
CA LYS A 97 5.91 0.48 -9.13
C LYS A 97 5.86 0.14 -7.63
N GLY A 98 5.53 1.11 -6.78
CA GLY A 98 5.42 0.91 -5.34
C GLY A 98 4.76 2.08 -4.65
N ILE A 99 4.39 1.85 -3.39
CA ILE A 99 3.62 2.77 -2.56
C ILE A 99 4.44 3.13 -1.31
N TRP A 100 4.41 4.41 -0.96
CA TRP A 100 4.83 4.91 0.34
C TRP A 100 3.62 5.00 1.28
N GLY A 101 3.59 4.16 2.31
CA GLY A 101 2.60 4.24 3.39
C GLY A 101 2.98 5.33 4.38
N SER A 102 2.60 6.57 4.09
CA SER A 102 2.99 7.77 4.85
C SER A 102 2.33 7.82 6.24
N GLY A 103 3.13 7.86 7.31
CA GLY A 103 2.61 8.01 8.68
C GLY A 103 1.78 9.29 8.84
N LEU A 104 2.28 10.40 8.28
CA LEU A 104 1.59 11.69 8.27
C LEU A 104 0.22 11.63 7.56
N SER A 105 0.15 11.01 6.38
CA SER A 105 -1.11 10.94 5.62
C SER A 105 -2.11 10.00 6.29
N ILE A 106 -1.64 8.86 6.80
CA ILE A 106 -2.46 7.87 7.51
C ILE A 106 -3.04 8.48 8.79
N SER A 107 -2.25 9.18 9.59
CA SER A 107 -2.75 9.84 10.80
C SER A 107 -3.74 10.95 10.46
N ALA A 108 -3.44 11.77 9.44
CA ALA A 108 -4.28 12.89 9.04
C ALA A 108 -5.67 12.45 8.56
N GLN A 109 -5.78 11.40 7.75
CA GLN A 109 -7.09 10.88 7.33
C GLN A 109 -7.91 10.31 8.51
N LEU A 110 -7.23 9.84 9.56
CA LEU A 110 -7.86 9.33 10.79
C LEU A 110 -8.24 10.46 11.75
N GLY A 111 -7.93 11.72 11.41
CA GLY A 111 -8.21 12.89 12.26
C GLY A 111 -7.29 13.03 13.47
N VAL A 112 -6.13 12.36 13.45
CA VAL A 112 -5.17 12.34 14.57
C VAL A 112 -3.79 12.87 14.17
N ARG A 113 -3.00 13.27 15.16
CA ARG A 113 -1.65 13.81 14.93
C ARG A 113 -0.67 12.69 14.58
N ASP A 114 0.34 13.04 13.78
CA ASP A 114 1.46 12.13 13.45
C ASP A 114 2.47 12.04 14.60
N SER A 115 2.01 11.48 15.72
CA SER A 115 2.76 11.35 16.98
C SER A 115 2.34 10.11 17.77
N ASN A 116 2.10 9.01 17.07
CA ASN A 116 1.61 7.75 17.63
C ASN A 116 0.26 7.83 18.39
N GLU A 117 -0.60 8.78 18.05
CA GLU A 117 -1.98 8.79 18.58
C GLU A 117 -2.82 7.65 17.99
N ALA A 118 -2.70 7.38 16.69
CA ALA A 118 -3.15 6.12 16.11
C ALA A 118 -2.21 4.99 16.58
N SER A 119 -2.80 3.93 17.14
CA SER A 119 -2.06 2.74 17.49
C SER A 119 -1.51 2.02 16.26
N TRP A 120 -0.39 1.30 16.40
CA TRP A 120 0.18 0.48 15.32
C TRP A 120 -0.81 -0.55 14.76
N THR A 121 -1.79 -0.99 15.56
CA THR A 121 -2.86 -1.89 15.10
C THR A 121 -3.86 -1.19 14.18
N GLN A 122 -4.23 0.06 14.46
CA GLN A 122 -5.08 0.85 13.55
C GLN A 122 -4.34 1.17 12.24
N VAL A 123 -3.04 1.45 12.31
CA VAL A 123 -2.20 1.62 11.11
C VAL A 123 -2.15 0.33 10.29
N LEU A 124 -2.04 -0.85 10.94
CA LEU A 124 -2.08 -2.13 10.26
C LEU A 124 -3.41 -2.39 9.53
N GLU A 125 -4.55 -2.01 10.12
CA GLU A 125 -5.86 -2.16 9.47
C GLU A 125 -5.95 -1.34 8.18
N VAL A 126 -5.42 -0.10 8.18
CA VAL A 126 -5.33 0.73 6.98
C VAL A 126 -4.46 0.05 5.91
N LEU A 127 -3.30 -0.48 6.31
CA LEU A 127 -2.38 -1.14 5.39
C LEU A 127 -2.96 -2.43 4.80
N GLU A 128 -3.71 -3.20 5.60
CA GLU A 128 -4.40 -4.41 5.13
C GLU A 128 -5.36 -4.09 3.98
N MET A 129 -6.13 -3.01 4.12
CA MET A 129 -7.00 -2.52 3.05
C MET A 129 -6.22 -2.05 1.80
N MET A 130 -5.02 -1.47 1.99
CA MET A 130 -4.16 -1.03 0.88
C MET A 130 -3.53 -2.22 0.14
N THR A 131 -3.07 -3.23 0.89
CA THR A 131 -2.49 -4.46 0.33
C THR A 131 -3.54 -5.29 -0.41
N ASP A 132 -4.77 -5.34 0.09
CA ASP A 132 -5.87 -6.05 -0.59
C ASP A 132 -6.28 -5.37 -1.91
N ALA A 133 -6.15 -4.04 -1.99
CA ALA A 133 -6.50 -3.26 -3.17
C ALA A 133 -5.43 -3.28 -4.28
N THR A 134 -4.20 -3.74 -3.98
CA THR A 134 -3.04 -3.57 -4.87
C THR A 134 -2.14 -4.81 -4.96
N HIS A 135 -1.24 -4.82 -5.93
CA HIS A 135 -0.25 -5.88 -6.17
C HIS A 135 1.19 -5.32 -6.22
N VAL A 136 1.34 -4.00 -6.16
CA VAL A 136 2.64 -3.32 -6.06
C VAL A 136 3.09 -3.27 -4.58
N PRO A 137 4.41 -3.31 -4.30
CA PRO A 137 4.92 -3.26 -2.94
C PRO A 137 4.57 -1.97 -2.20
N ILE A 138 4.18 -2.12 -0.93
CA ILE A 138 4.03 -1.01 0.02
C ILE A 138 5.24 -1.00 0.96
N LEU A 139 5.90 0.15 1.06
CA LEU A 139 6.90 0.49 2.07
C LEU A 139 6.25 1.43 3.11
N LEU A 140 6.08 0.95 4.34
CA LEU A 140 5.48 1.71 5.43
C LEU A 140 6.50 2.67 6.10
N ASP A 141 6.05 3.86 6.46
CA ASP A 141 6.64 4.67 7.55
C ASP A 141 6.33 4.04 8.92
N GLY A 142 7.31 3.34 9.48
CA GLY A 142 7.17 2.56 10.72
C GLY A 142 7.52 3.33 11.98
N ASP A 143 7.71 4.64 11.90
CA ASP A 143 8.16 5.49 13.01
C ASP A 143 9.41 4.88 13.68
N THR A 144 9.46 4.84 15.00
CA THR A 144 10.54 4.21 15.77
C THR A 144 10.30 2.72 16.03
N GLY A 145 9.31 2.11 15.38
CA GLY A 145 8.91 0.71 15.63
C GLY A 145 7.93 0.52 16.80
N TYR A 146 7.27 1.60 17.24
CA TYR A 146 6.19 1.62 18.24
C TYR A 146 6.59 1.04 19.61
N GLY A 147 7.83 1.26 20.03
CA GLY A 147 8.37 0.82 21.31
C GLY A 147 9.82 0.38 21.19
N ASN A 148 10.19 -0.72 21.86
CA ASN A 148 11.53 -1.28 21.77
C ASN A 148 11.62 -2.40 20.72
N PHE A 149 12.75 -3.11 20.66
CA PHE A 149 12.96 -4.19 19.69
C PHE A 149 11.87 -5.29 19.72
N ASN A 150 11.25 -5.56 20.88
CA ASN A 150 10.17 -6.55 21.00
C ASN A 150 8.88 -6.06 20.31
N ASN A 151 8.61 -4.77 20.36
CA ASN A 151 7.52 -4.13 19.62
C ASN A 151 7.82 -4.16 18.12
N ALA A 152 9.01 -3.69 17.73
CA ALA A 152 9.44 -3.62 16.33
C ALA A 152 9.41 -4.99 15.64
N ARG A 153 9.97 -6.04 16.25
CA ARG A 153 9.93 -7.41 15.66
C ARG A 153 8.50 -7.94 15.53
N ARG A 154 7.59 -7.56 16.44
CA ARG A 154 6.18 -7.95 16.37
C ARG A 154 5.47 -7.20 15.25
N LEU A 155 5.72 -5.90 15.10
CA LEU A 155 5.25 -5.08 13.99
C LEU A 155 5.68 -5.70 12.65
N VAL A 156 6.97 -5.97 12.47
CA VAL A 156 7.53 -6.59 11.25
C VAL A 156 6.80 -7.88 10.91
N ARG A 157 6.66 -8.81 11.86
CA ARG A 157 5.90 -10.07 11.64
C ARG A 157 4.44 -9.82 11.24
N LYS A 158 3.80 -8.80 11.82
CA LYS A 158 2.42 -8.47 11.49
C LYS A 158 2.29 -7.82 10.12
N LEU A 159 3.21 -6.95 9.73
CA LEU A 159 3.29 -6.38 8.38
C LEU A 159 3.48 -7.45 7.31
N GLU A 160 4.39 -8.39 7.55
CA GLU A 160 4.61 -9.58 6.71
C GLU A 160 3.31 -10.36 6.48
N GLN A 161 2.53 -10.57 7.54
CA GLN A 161 1.25 -11.28 7.47
C GLN A 161 0.19 -10.54 6.64
N ARG A 162 0.28 -9.21 6.49
CA ARG A 162 -0.62 -8.41 5.63
C ARG A 162 -0.08 -8.23 4.22
N GLY A 163 1.11 -8.75 3.90
CA GLY A 163 1.72 -8.56 2.59
C GLY A 163 2.36 -7.18 2.37
N VAL A 164 2.58 -6.41 3.43
CA VAL A 164 3.39 -5.18 3.36
C VAL A 164 4.85 -5.58 3.04
N ALA A 165 5.46 -4.90 2.08
CA ALA A 165 6.73 -5.32 1.49
C ALA A 165 7.97 -4.84 2.27
N GLY A 166 7.84 -3.75 3.02
CA GLY A 166 8.94 -3.10 3.74
C GLY A 166 8.44 -2.20 4.86
N VAL A 167 9.33 -1.89 5.79
CA VAL A 167 9.12 -0.86 6.81
C VAL A 167 10.38 0.01 6.91
N CYS A 168 10.20 1.32 6.93
CA CYS A 168 11.21 2.32 7.24
C CYS A 168 11.12 2.62 8.74
N MET A 169 12.25 2.64 9.45
CA MET A 169 12.30 3.00 10.87
C MET A 169 13.25 4.19 11.09
N GLU A 170 12.85 5.12 11.94
CA GLU A 170 13.65 6.28 12.35
C GLU A 170 14.35 6.05 13.69
N ASP A 171 15.54 6.65 13.84
CA ASP A 171 16.43 6.58 15.00
C ASP A 171 16.12 7.66 16.05
N LYS A 172 14.85 8.08 16.13
CA LYS A 172 14.37 9.03 17.15
C LYS A 172 13.99 8.32 18.44
N LEU A 173 13.86 9.11 19.52
CA LEU A 173 13.22 8.64 20.76
C LEU A 173 11.70 8.45 20.56
N PHE A 174 11.14 7.46 21.26
CA PHE A 174 9.70 7.19 21.31
C PHE A 174 9.04 7.89 22.53
N PRO A 175 7.82 8.45 22.42
CA PRO A 175 6.93 8.49 21.25
C PRO A 175 7.41 9.39 20.13
N LYS A 176 6.99 9.10 18.89
CA LYS A 176 7.39 9.88 17.70
C LYS A 176 7.04 11.35 17.86
N THR A 177 8.00 12.18 17.50
CA THR A 177 7.80 13.62 17.29
C THR A 177 7.95 13.92 15.80
N ASN A 178 6.89 14.45 15.17
CA ASN A 178 6.90 14.77 13.74
C ASN A 178 7.98 15.81 13.41
N SER A 179 8.67 15.62 12.28
CA SER A 179 9.80 16.46 11.85
C SER A 179 9.42 17.90 11.45
N LEU A 180 8.12 18.22 11.33
CA LEU A 180 7.59 19.55 11.02
C LEU A 180 7.35 20.41 12.28
N LEU A 181 7.48 19.85 13.48
CA LEU A 181 7.37 20.62 14.71
C LEU A 181 8.57 21.58 14.81
N ALA A 182 8.28 22.88 14.93
CA ALA A 182 9.30 23.93 15.01
C ALA A 182 10.10 23.81 16.30
N GLY A 183 11.43 23.62 16.20
CA GLY A 183 12.31 23.46 17.35
C GLY A 183 13.74 23.10 16.98
N ALA A 184 14.63 23.11 17.98
CA ALA A 184 16.03 22.71 17.87
C ALA A 184 16.18 21.23 17.46
N ALA A 185 17.41 20.83 17.09
CA ALA A 185 17.75 19.44 16.78
C ALA A 185 17.22 18.48 17.86
N GLN A 186 16.49 17.44 17.43
CA GLN A 186 15.92 16.47 18.35
C GLN A 186 17.00 15.47 18.80
N PRO A 187 17.04 15.08 20.08
CA PRO A 187 17.91 14.00 20.54
C PRO A 187 17.53 12.68 19.85
N LEU A 188 18.54 11.93 19.41
CA LEU A 188 18.41 10.63 18.77
C LEU A 188 18.60 9.49 19.78
N ALA A 189 18.17 8.30 19.41
CA ALA A 189 18.45 7.10 20.20
C ALA A 189 19.95 6.76 20.17
N ASP A 190 20.44 6.19 21.27
CA ASP A 190 21.81 5.65 21.34
C ASP A 190 21.95 4.46 20.37
N ILE A 191 23.09 4.40 19.66
CA ILE A 191 23.44 3.32 18.69
C ILE A 191 24.36 2.30 19.34
#